data_AF-A0A1I5RE79-F1
#
_entry.id   AF-A0A1I5RE79-F1
#
_cell.length_a   1.000
_cell.length_b   1.000
_cell.length_c   1.000
_cell.angle_alpha   90.00
_cell.angle_beta   90.00
_cell.angle_gamma   90.00
#
_symmetry.space_group_name_H-M   'P 1'
#
loop_
_entity.id
_entity.type
_entity.pdbx_description
1 polymer ?
#
loop_
_entity_poly.entity_id
_entity_poly.type
_entity_poly.pdbx_seq_one_letter_code
_entity_poly.pdbx_strand_id
1 'polypeptide(L)' 'MIPFFAFAPPIRRVIYTTNAIESINARLRKIIKTRGHFPGDDAAAKLIWSALFNITAD' A
#
# COMPACT_ATOMS: atom_id res chain seq x y z
N MET A 1 -18.43 -10.43 20.09
CA MET A 1 -18.95 -9.53 19.03
C MET A 1 -17.90 -9.43 17.94
N ILE A 2 -18.25 -9.55 16.66
CA ILE A 2 -17.31 -9.41 15.54
C ILE A 2 -17.36 -7.96 15.04
N PRO A 3 -16.29 -7.16 15.17
CA PRO A 3 -16.31 -5.72 14.84
C PRO A 3 -16.68 -5.41 13.39
N PHE A 4 -16.36 -6.31 12.45
CA PHE A 4 -16.67 -6.14 11.02
C PHE A 4 -18.17 -5.98 10.72
N PHE A 5 -19.05 -6.65 11.47
CA PHE A 5 -20.50 -6.56 11.25
C PHE A 5 -21.13 -5.29 11.85
N ALA A 6 -20.38 -4.51 12.63
CA ALA A 6 -20.83 -3.20 13.11
C ALA A 6 -20.88 -2.14 12.00
N PHE A 7 -20.21 -2.38 10.87
CA PHE A 7 -20.18 -1.45 9.74
C PHE A 7 -21.39 -1.61 8.80
N ALA A 8 -21.83 -0.50 8.20
CA ALA A 8 -22.88 -0.52 7.17
C ALA A 8 -22.46 -1.39 5.96
N PRO A 9 -23.41 -2.00 5.23
CA PRO A 9 -23.11 -2.80 4.03
C PRO A 9 -22.12 -2.18 3.01
N PRO A 10 -22.19 -0.87 2.69
CA PRO A 10 -21.21 -0.27 1.77
C PRO A 10 -19.79 -0.25 2.32
N ILE A 11 -19.60 -0.05 3.63
CA ILE A 11 -18.28 -0.03 4.27
C ILE A 11 -17.69 -1.44 4.31
N ARG A 12 -18.52 -2.46 4.61
CA ARG A 12 -18.09 -3.86 4.53
C ARG A 12 -17.57 -4.24 3.15
N ARG A 13 -18.19 -3.70 2.09
CA ARG A 13 -17.73 -3.86 0.70
C ARG A 13 -16.31 -3.35 0.50
N VAL A 14 -16.03 -2.13 0.94
CA VAL A 14 -14.69 -1.55 0.84
C VAL A 14 -13.68 -2.38 1.63
N ILE A 15 -14.05 -2.87 2.82
CA ILE A 15 -13.15 -3.64 3.69
C ILE A 15 -12.86 -5.04 3.13
N TYR A 16 -13.87 -5.76 2.61
CA TYR A 16 -13.63 -7.12 2.08
C TYR A 16 -12.94 -7.11 0.72
N THR A 17 -12.93 -5.98 0.00
CA THR A 17 -12.17 -5.85 -1.24
C THR A 17 -10.70 -5.62 -0.94
N THR A 18 -9.83 -6.45 -1.51
CA THR A 18 -8.37 -6.31 -1.38
C THR A 18 -7.76 -5.39 -2.43
N ASN A 19 -8.53 -4.99 -3.46
CA ASN A 19 -8.09 -4.19 -4.60
C ASN A 19 -7.25 -2.96 -4.23
N ALA A 20 -7.66 -2.21 -3.19
CA ALA A 20 -6.93 -1.02 -2.75
C ALA A 20 -5.51 -1.39 -2.26
N ILE A 21 -5.40 -2.37 -1.37
CA ILE A 21 -4.13 -2.83 -0.81
C ILE A 21 -3.26 -3.49 -1.89
N GLU A 22 -3.87 -4.33 -2.73
CA GLU A 22 -3.17 -5.00 -3.85
C GLU A 22 -2.62 -4.00 -4.86
N SER A 23 -3.39 -2.96 -5.21
CA SER A 23 -2.94 -1.92 -6.14
C SER A 23 -1.72 -1.15 -5.62
N ILE A 24 -1.68 -0.81 -4.33
CA ILE A 24 -0.54 -0.15 -3.68
C ILE A 24 0.67 -1.08 -3.70
N ASN A 25 0.50 -2.33 -3.29
CA ASN A 25 1.58 -3.32 -3.25
C ASN A 25 2.15 -3.61 -4.64
N ALA A 26 1.32 -3.66 -5.69
CA ALA A 26 1.74 -3.85 -7.06
C ALA A 26 2.61 -2.68 -7.55
N ARG A 27 2.18 -1.44 -7.29
CA ARG A 27 2.96 -0.23 -7.63
C ARG A 27 4.28 -0.19 -6.87
N LEU A 28 4.26 -0.46 -5.57
CA LEU A 28 5.46 -0.47 -4.74
C LEU A 28 6.48 -1.53 -5.20
N ARG A 29 6.01 -2.75 -5.51
CA ARG A 29 6.86 -3.81 -6.07
C ARG A 29 7.49 -3.41 -7.41
N LYS A 30 6.76 -2.68 -8.27
CA LYS A 30 7.29 -2.17 -9.54
C LYS A 30 8.45 -1.20 -9.32
N ILE A 31 8.34 -0.30 -8.33
CA ILE A 31 9.35 0.70 -8.00
C ILE A 31 10.59 0.05 -7.38
N ILE A 32 10.40 -0.94 -6.50
CA ILE A 32 11.51 -1.62 -5.82
C ILE A 32 12.24 -2.58 -6.76
N LYS A 33 11.56 -3.20 -7.74
CA LYS A 33 12.17 -4.19 -8.66
C LYS A 33 13.39 -3.64 -9.42
N THR A 34 13.43 -2.34 -9.69
CA THR A 34 14.55 -1.67 -10.37
C THR A 34 15.73 -1.34 -9.43
N ARG A 35 15.57 -1.47 -8.11
CA ARG A 35 16.59 -1.17 -7.09
C ARG A 35 17.01 -2.47 -6.39
N GLY A 36 18.18 -3.02 -6.77
CA GLY A 36 18.66 -4.32 -6.27
C GLY A 36 19.31 -4.28 -4.87
N HIS A 37 20.00 -3.20 -4.52
CA HIS A 37 20.65 -3.06 -3.21
C HIS A 37 20.41 -1.66 -2.64
N PHE A 38 20.18 -1.60 -1.33
CA PHE A 38 20.04 -0.35 -0.59
C PHE A 38 21.28 -0.16 0.29
N PRO A 39 21.83 1.06 0.34
CA PRO A 39 23.01 1.36 1.16
C PRO A 39 22.72 1.32 2.68
N GLY A 40 21.46 1.18 3.09
CA GLY A 40 21.01 1.05 4.48
C GLY A 40 19.49 1.15 4.60
N ASP A 41 18.96 0.84 5.78
CA ASP A 41 17.50 0.80 6.04
C ASP A 41 16.83 2.17 5.87
N ASP A 42 17.52 3.26 6.24
CA ASP A 42 17.03 4.62 6.05
C ASP A 42 16.79 4.96 4.57
N ALA A 43 17.66 4.48 3.68
CA ALA A 43 17.52 4.68 2.25
C ALA A 43 16.33 3.90 1.69
N ALA A 44 16.06 2.70 2.21
CA ALA A 44 14.89 1.91 1.84
C ALA A 44 13.59 2.59 2.33
N ALA A 45 13.55 3.05 3.59
CA ALA A 45 12.41 3.75 4.16
C ALA A 45 12.09 5.04 3.39
N LYS A 46 13.12 5.83 3.05
CA LYS A 46 12.97 7.05 2.25
C LYS A 46 12.41 6.77 0.86
N LEU A 47 12.84 5.69 0.21
CA LEU A 47 12.32 5.30 -1.10
C LEU A 47 10.84 4.89 -1.02
N ILE A 48 10.45 4.11 0.00
CA ILE A 48 9.05 3.73 0.22
C ILE A 48 8.19 4.96 0.46
N TRP A 49 8.64 5.89 1.30
CA TRP A 49 7.94 7.15 1.55
C TRP A 49 7.72 7.94 0.26
N SER A 50 8.78 8.20 -0.50
CA SER A 50 8.67 8.93 -1.78
C SER A 50 7.76 8.21 -2.78
N ALA A 51 7.79 6.87 -2.83
CA ALA A 51 6.92 6.07 -3.68
C ALA A 51 5.45 6.22 -3.30
N LEU A 52 5.13 6.16 -2.00
CA LEU A 52 3.78 6.35 -1.50
C LEU A 52 3.23 7.74 -1.84
N PHE A 53 4.03 8.80 -1.67
CA PHE A 53 3.66 10.16 -2.05
C PHE A 53 3.33 10.28 -3.53
N ASN A 54 4.15 9.67 -4.39
CA ASN A 54 3.91 9.69 -5.82
C ASN A 54 2.61 8.95 -6.20
N ILE A 55 2.33 7.81 -5.55
CA ILE A 55 1.11 7.03 -5.80
C ILE A 55 -0.17 7.79 -5.43
N THR A 56 -0.11 8.65 -4.40
CA THR A 56 -1.25 9.44 -3.92
C THR A 56 -1.41 10.80 -4.59
N ALA A 57 -0.36 11.28 -5.27
CA ALA A 57 -0.37 12.56 -5.98
C ALA A 57 -0.92 12.45 -7.42
N ASP A 58 -0.92 11.23 -7.98
CA ASP A 58 -1.63 10.87 -9.22
C ASP A 58 -3.15 10.77 -9.01
#